data_AF-A0A9X2NGF6-F1
#
_entry.id   AF-A0A9X2NGF6-F1
#
_cell.length_a   1.000
_cell.length_b   1.000
_cell.length_c   1.000
_cell.angle_alpha   90.00
_cell.angle_beta   90.00
_cell.angle_gamma   90.00
#
_symmetry.space_group_name_H-M   'P 1'
#
loop_
_entity.id
_entity.type
_entity.pdbx_description
1 polymer ?
#
loop_
_entity_poly.entity_id
_entity_poly.type
_entity_poly.pdbx_seq_one_letter_code
_entity_poly.pdbx_strand_id
1 'polypeptide(L)'
;MTRRLAALALTVLGVLLFAAPEAFALDKITGSGSTYVGPAMADWQNGANSRGIPVNYATRGSPTGVNQYGDRTVDFAGTEAEITSLIAAGGGGQSAEQRGYQYVPDVAGAVAVMYNVTDAAGNKVDYLHLTREVIGRIFTRDITRWSDPAISATNGGKALPDQPITLLGRTGQSGTTALFYDFVAHSAPGPYRTFVQRNEGTGIGPLPEGVRPIQLPYSGPDADFYKLFADSEQIAQAVGKGSVPFSIGYDEFSYALRYHAPTAWVENQARQYTQPFAENIAAALTKADLRPDLSQKLDGVYANPDPKTYPISAYSYLMMPCTTGRDTCRGGYDAAGKTDTITAFLEHIACDGQVNMARIGYSPLPPNLSQEMMNSNARLTGRPAKQLNAGNCANPTFHGGLGAGAASPPDPFEKLGGVAKLTGNGPSGAAGPTTGPSSSAGTATATASPEDDLANGGSKNWRDAAPAAYDHGGDAGFGGWAVLVLAAAIVAPLVVRGVLRRLRRS
;
A
#
# COMPACT_ATOMS: atom_id res chain seq x y z
N MET A 1 -43.11 43.20 67.59
CA MET A 1 -43.99 43.61 66.46
C MET A 1 -43.09 44.22 65.39
N THR A 2 -42.70 43.45 64.35
CA THR A 2 -43.36 43.41 63.02
C THR A 2 -43.21 44.72 62.25
N ARG A 3 -42.81 44.83 60.97
CA ARG A 3 -42.59 43.88 59.87
C ARG A 3 -42.08 44.73 58.68
N ARG A 4 -41.17 44.18 57.87
CA ARG A 4 -41.07 44.35 56.39
C ARG A 4 -40.51 45.66 55.83
N LEU A 5 -39.18 45.80 55.91
CA LEU A 5 -38.36 46.32 54.80
C LEU A 5 -37.92 45.11 53.96
N ALA A 6 -38.75 44.72 53.00
CA ALA A 6 -38.47 43.63 52.07
C ALA A 6 -39.05 44.00 50.69
N ALA A 7 -38.47 45.02 50.07
CA ALA A 7 -38.69 45.38 48.68
C ALA A 7 -37.43 46.11 48.20
N LEU A 8 -36.91 45.74 47.03
CA LEU A 8 -35.65 46.19 46.40
C LEU A 8 -34.35 45.54 46.90
N ALA A 9 -34.26 44.21 46.82
CA ALA A 9 -32.97 43.50 46.62
C ALA A 9 -33.17 42.19 45.86
N LEU A 10 -34.07 42.17 44.88
CA LEU A 10 -34.38 40.98 44.08
C LEU A 10 -34.79 41.40 42.67
N THR A 11 -33.89 42.05 41.94
CA THR A 11 -34.13 42.34 40.51
C THR A 11 -32.88 42.61 39.68
N VAL A 12 -31.68 42.19 40.10
CA VAL A 12 -30.54 42.00 39.17
C VAL A 12 -29.63 40.90 39.72
N LEU A 13 -30.08 39.65 39.70
CA LEU A 13 -29.14 38.52 39.67
C LEU A 13 -29.24 37.96 38.25
N GLY A 14 -28.26 38.39 37.46
CA GLY A 14 -28.21 38.18 36.02
C GLY A 14 -28.40 36.71 35.66
N VAL A 15 -29.33 36.50 34.74
CA VAL A 15 -29.28 35.36 33.82
C VAL A 15 -28.05 35.57 32.94
N LEU A 16 -26.88 35.22 33.48
CA LEU A 16 -25.74 34.74 32.69
C LEU A 16 -25.81 33.22 32.76
N LEU A 17 -26.85 32.66 32.13
CA LEU A 17 -26.75 31.31 31.58
C LEU A 17 -25.70 31.41 30.47
N PHE A 18 -24.42 31.31 30.85
CA PHE A 18 -23.43 30.82 29.89
C PHE A 18 -23.94 29.45 29.49
N ALA A 19 -24.52 29.33 28.29
CA ALA A 19 -24.67 28.03 27.66
C ALA A 19 -23.27 27.43 27.70
N ALA A 20 -23.08 26.39 28.53
CA ALA A 20 -21.89 25.57 28.42
C ALA A 20 -21.80 25.17 26.93
N PRO A 21 -20.65 25.33 26.27
CA PRO A 21 -20.52 24.86 24.90
C PRO A 21 -21.01 23.42 24.88
N GLU A 22 -21.98 23.11 24.02
CA GLU A 22 -22.39 21.72 23.81
C GLU A 22 -21.11 20.95 23.49
N ALA A 23 -20.73 20.05 24.38
CA ALA A 23 -19.66 19.12 24.08
C ALA A 23 -20.19 18.28 22.92
N PHE A 24 -19.72 18.57 21.70
CA PHE A 24 -20.02 17.75 20.53
C PHE A 24 -19.59 16.33 20.85
N ALA A 25 -20.57 15.44 21.06
CA ALA A 25 -20.28 14.04 21.32
C ALA A 25 -19.74 13.43 20.03
N LEU A 26 -18.52 12.90 20.09
CA LEU A 26 -17.94 12.13 18.99
C LEU A 26 -18.77 10.85 18.79
N ASP A 27 -19.26 10.65 17.56
CA ASP A 27 -19.96 9.42 17.22
C ASP A 27 -18.95 8.34 16.85
N LYS A 28 -19.22 7.10 17.26
CA LYS A 28 -18.41 5.96 16.84
C LYS A 28 -18.40 5.82 15.31
N ILE A 29 -17.20 5.70 14.75
CA ILE A 29 -17.02 5.32 13.34
C ILE A 29 -16.50 3.89 13.23
N THR A 30 -16.94 3.17 12.20
CA THR A 30 -16.45 1.84 11.87
C THR A 30 -15.71 1.83 10.54
N GLY A 31 -14.59 1.11 10.49
CA GLY A 31 -13.84 0.87 9.27
C GLY A 31 -13.61 -0.61 9.02
N SER A 32 -13.28 -0.96 7.78
CA SER A 32 -12.88 -2.32 7.43
C SER A 32 -11.99 -2.33 6.20
N GLY A 33 -11.17 -3.37 6.05
CA GLY A 33 -10.46 -3.56 4.79
C GLY A 33 -9.09 -4.17 4.97
N SER A 34 -8.11 -3.56 4.29
CA SER A 34 -6.74 -4.00 4.19
C SER A 34 -6.17 -4.63 5.47
N THR A 35 -5.53 -5.78 5.29
CA THR A 35 -4.67 -6.40 6.30
C THR A 35 -3.25 -5.82 6.23
N TYR A 36 -2.83 -5.24 5.10
CA TYR A 36 -1.52 -4.61 4.93
C TYR A 36 -1.28 -3.53 5.97
N VAL A 37 -2.29 -2.70 6.27
CA VAL A 37 -2.22 -1.65 7.31
C VAL A 37 -2.57 -2.17 8.71
N GLY A 38 -2.80 -3.47 8.89
CA GLY A 38 -3.39 -4.05 10.11
C GLY A 38 -2.66 -3.64 11.40
N PRO A 39 -1.34 -3.84 11.50
CA PRO A 39 -0.57 -3.45 12.69
C PRO A 39 -0.53 -1.93 12.94
N ALA A 40 -0.41 -1.11 11.89
CA ALA A 40 -0.51 0.36 12.03
C ALA A 40 -1.90 0.81 12.49
N MET A 41 -2.96 0.25 11.90
CA MET A 41 -4.34 0.53 12.26
C MET A 41 -4.67 0.13 13.70
N ALA A 42 -4.10 -0.98 14.18
CA ALA A 42 -4.21 -1.40 15.57
C ALA A 42 -3.57 -0.37 16.53
N ASP A 43 -2.38 0.14 16.21
CA ASP A 43 -1.70 1.20 16.97
C ASP A 43 -2.56 2.48 16.99
N TRP A 44 -2.99 2.95 15.81
CA TRP A 44 -3.77 4.18 15.67
C TRP A 44 -5.14 4.11 16.35
N GLN A 45 -5.91 3.04 16.17
CA GLN A 45 -7.22 2.95 16.80
C GLN A 45 -7.11 2.85 18.33
N ASN A 46 -6.06 2.19 18.85
CA ASN A 46 -5.81 2.16 20.30
C ASN A 46 -5.44 3.55 20.83
N GLY A 47 -4.55 4.27 20.13
CA GLY A 47 -4.18 5.65 20.47
C GLY A 47 -5.36 6.62 20.40
N ALA A 48 -6.19 6.50 19.36
CA ALA A 48 -7.44 7.26 19.19
C ALA A 48 -8.42 6.99 20.34
N ASN A 49 -8.75 5.72 20.58
CA ASN A 49 -9.72 5.33 21.60
C ASN A 49 -9.27 5.72 23.02
N SER A 50 -7.96 5.65 23.31
CA SER A 50 -7.42 6.08 24.62
C SER A 50 -7.60 7.59 24.89
N ARG A 51 -7.82 8.39 23.84
CA ARG A 51 -8.08 9.82 23.91
C ARG A 51 -9.55 10.18 23.66
N GLY A 52 -10.42 9.17 23.70
CA GLY A 52 -11.86 9.36 23.53
C GLY A 52 -12.31 9.58 22.08
N ILE A 53 -11.49 9.25 21.07
CA ILE A 53 -11.88 9.27 19.66
C ILE A 53 -12.37 7.86 19.29
N PRO A 54 -13.69 7.61 19.17
CA PRO A 54 -14.25 6.26 19.09
C PRO A 54 -14.14 5.66 17.69
N VAL A 55 -13.07 4.90 17.44
CA VAL A 55 -12.79 4.25 16.15
C VAL A 55 -12.70 2.73 16.32
N ASN A 56 -13.30 2.00 15.38
CA ASN A 56 -13.16 0.55 15.31
C ASN A 56 -12.92 0.09 13.88
N TYR A 57 -11.78 -0.54 13.62
CA TYR A 57 -11.43 -1.08 12.31
C TYR A 57 -11.37 -2.62 12.31
N ALA A 58 -11.96 -3.25 11.29
CA ALA A 58 -11.90 -4.69 11.07
C ALA A 58 -10.97 -5.05 9.90
N THR A 59 -9.90 -5.80 10.18
CA THR A 59 -8.99 -6.32 9.15
C THR A 59 -9.62 -7.49 8.38
N ARG A 60 -10.00 -7.28 7.12
CA ARG A 60 -10.72 -8.26 6.26
C ARG A 60 -10.19 -8.39 4.82
N GLY A 61 -9.16 -7.63 4.44
CA GLY A 61 -8.67 -7.50 3.07
C GLY A 61 -9.26 -6.30 2.33
N SER A 62 -8.45 -5.67 1.48
CA SER A 62 -8.76 -4.40 0.82
C SER A 62 -10.05 -4.45 -0.02
N PRO A 63 -10.30 -5.46 -0.88
CA PRO A 63 -11.56 -5.58 -1.62
C PRO A 63 -12.79 -5.70 -0.72
N THR A 64 -12.70 -6.47 0.37
CA THR A 64 -13.80 -6.61 1.34
C THR A 64 -14.17 -5.26 1.96
N GLY A 65 -13.16 -4.49 2.39
CA GLY A 65 -13.37 -3.15 2.96
C GLY A 65 -13.97 -2.17 1.97
N VAL A 66 -13.44 -2.16 0.74
CA VAL A 66 -13.94 -1.30 -0.35
C VAL A 66 -15.42 -1.57 -0.64
N ASN A 67 -15.81 -2.84 -0.77
CA ASN A 67 -17.21 -3.21 -1.01
C ASN A 67 -18.10 -2.90 0.20
N GLN A 68 -17.66 -3.21 1.42
CA GLN A 68 -18.38 -2.87 2.65
C GLN A 68 -18.62 -1.38 2.82
N TYR A 69 -17.64 -0.58 2.41
CA TYR A 69 -17.78 0.87 2.30
C TYR A 69 -18.82 1.23 1.23
N GLY A 70 -18.72 0.70 0.01
CA GLY A 70 -19.70 0.98 -1.04
C GLY A 70 -21.15 0.70 -0.61
N ASP A 71 -21.32 -0.41 0.11
CA ASP A 71 -22.61 -0.90 0.62
C ASP A 71 -23.06 -0.18 1.90
N ARG A 72 -22.32 0.84 2.36
CA ARG A 72 -22.61 1.65 3.56
C ARG A 72 -22.67 0.84 4.87
N THR A 73 -22.01 -0.31 4.92
CA THR A 73 -21.91 -1.14 6.13
C THR A 73 -20.82 -0.64 7.09
N VAL A 74 -19.87 0.14 6.56
CA VAL A 74 -18.81 0.84 7.31
C VAL A 74 -18.68 2.30 6.86
N ASP A 75 -18.10 3.11 7.72
CA ASP A 75 -17.92 4.56 7.55
C ASP A 75 -16.70 4.90 6.67
N PHE A 76 -15.67 4.06 6.70
CA PHE A 76 -14.45 4.20 5.89
C PHE A 76 -13.84 2.83 5.58
N ALA A 77 -12.88 2.76 4.67
CA ALA A 77 -12.14 1.54 4.37
C ALA A 77 -10.63 1.76 4.31
N GLY A 78 -9.85 0.69 4.50
CA GLY A 78 -8.41 0.69 4.21
C GLY A 78 -8.11 -0.08 2.92
N THR A 79 -7.30 0.48 2.03
CA THR A 79 -6.94 -0.17 0.75
C THR A 79 -5.63 0.33 0.14
N GLU A 80 -4.92 -0.58 -0.53
CA GLU A 80 -3.77 -0.30 -1.40
C GLU A 80 -4.11 -0.55 -2.88
N ALA A 81 -5.29 -1.11 -3.15
CA ALA A 81 -5.79 -1.36 -4.49
C ALA A 81 -6.71 -0.22 -4.90
N GLU A 82 -6.43 0.37 -6.07
CA GLU A 82 -7.32 1.38 -6.64
C GLU A 82 -8.66 0.74 -7.00
N ILE A 83 -9.75 1.48 -6.84
CA ILE A 83 -11.11 1.01 -7.15
C ILE A 83 -11.20 0.65 -8.63
N THR A 84 -10.60 1.45 -9.51
CA THR A 84 -10.58 1.18 -10.95
C THR A 84 -9.88 -0.15 -11.24
N SER A 85 -8.73 -0.41 -10.60
CA SER A 85 -8.02 -1.69 -10.69
C SER A 85 -8.85 -2.84 -10.14
N LEU A 86 -9.54 -2.65 -9.01
CA LEU A 86 -10.44 -3.66 -8.43
C LEU A 86 -11.58 -3.98 -9.38
N ILE A 87 -12.29 -2.98 -9.90
CA ILE A 87 -13.40 -3.16 -10.85
C ILE A 87 -12.91 -3.93 -12.08
N ALA A 88 -11.79 -3.51 -12.67
CA ALA A 88 -11.23 -4.11 -13.87
C ALA A 88 -10.77 -5.57 -13.65
N ALA A 89 -10.28 -5.90 -12.45
CA ALA A 89 -9.87 -7.25 -12.07
C ALA A 89 -11.02 -8.13 -11.53
N GLY A 90 -12.27 -7.64 -11.53
CA GLY A 90 -13.42 -8.39 -11.01
C GLY A 90 -13.49 -8.44 -9.47
N GLY A 91 -12.85 -7.48 -8.81
CA GLY A 91 -12.77 -7.32 -7.35
C GLY A 91 -13.96 -6.65 -6.66
N GLY A 92 -14.97 -6.26 -7.43
CA GLY A 92 -16.02 -5.36 -6.96
C GLY A 92 -15.57 -3.91 -7.01
N GLY A 93 -16.10 -3.07 -6.12
CA GLY A 93 -15.79 -1.64 -6.04
C GLY A 93 -16.79 -0.73 -6.75
N GLN A 94 -17.74 -1.28 -7.52
CA GLN A 94 -18.76 -0.47 -8.20
C GLN A 94 -19.66 0.28 -7.22
N SER A 95 -20.06 -0.35 -6.10
CA SER A 95 -20.85 0.35 -5.08
C SER A 95 -20.05 1.45 -4.39
N ALA A 96 -18.73 1.27 -4.23
CA ALA A 96 -17.83 2.29 -3.69
C ALA A 96 -17.65 3.48 -4.65
N GLU A 97 -17.46 3.20 -5.93
CA GLU A 97 -17.40 4.20 -6.99
C GLU A 97 -18.70 5.02 -7.05
N GLN A 98 -19.85 4.35 -7.01
CA GLN A 98 -21.18 4.99 -6.99
C GLN A 98 -21.41 5.81 -5.71
N ARG A 99 -20.96 5.32 -4.55
CA ARG A 99 -21.02 6.07 -3.29
C ARG A 99 -20.18 7.35 -3.35
N GLY A 100 -19.10 7.35 -4.15
CA GLY A 100 -18.13 8.43 -4.25
C GLY A 100 -17.18 8.43 -3.06
N TYR A 101 -15.89 8.63 -3.31
CA TYR A 101 -14.84 8.45 -2.31
C TYR A 101 -13.66 9.41 -2.56
N GLN A 102 -12.79 9.52 -1.56
CA GLN A 102 -11.43 10.06 -1.73
C GLN A 102 -10.43 9.11 -1.09
N TYR A 103 -9.23 9.00 -1.68
CA TYR A 103 -8.08 8.37 -1.05
C TYR A 103 -7.38 9.37 -0.15
N VAL A 104 -6.90 8.91 1.00
CA VAL A 104 -6.04 9.66 1.91
C VAL A 104 -4.90 8.73 2.33
N PRO A 105 -3.66 8.98 1.86
CA PRO A 105 -2.50 8.20 2.27
C PRO A 105 -2.39 8.17 3.79
N ASP A 106 -2.15 7.00 4.40
CA ASP A 106 -2.10 6.85 5.86
C ASP A 106 -0.71 6.47 6.42
N VAL A 107 0.00 5.61 5.69
CA VAL A 107 1.36 5.17 6.00
C VAL A 107 2.09 4.69 4.75
N ALA A 108 3.42 4.75 4.77
CA ALA A 108 4.26 4.07 3.80
C ALA A 108 4.69 2.70 4.34
N GLY A 109 4.71 1.68 3.49
CA GLY A 109 5.18 0.35 3.86
C GLY A 109 5.93 -0.32 2.72
N ALA A 110 6.22 -1.61 2.89
CA ALA A 110 6.80 -2.44 1.85
C ALA A 110 6.30 -3.88 1.93
N VAL A 111 6.26 -4.52 0.75
CA VAL A 111 6.00 -5.95 0.65
C VAL A 111 7.33 -6.69 0.80
N ALA A 112 7.53 -7.33 1.94
CA ALA A 112 8.66 -8.19 2.21
C ALA A 112 8.56 -9.52 1.44
N VAL A 113 9.70 -10.01 0.96
CA VAL A 113 9.84 -11.37 0.42
C VAL A 113 10.35 -12.27 1.54
N MET A 114 9.45 -12.99 2.19
CA MET A 114 9.75 -13.85 3.33
C MET A 114 10.08 -15.27 2.86
N TYR A 115 11.01 -15.95 3.53
CA TYR A 115 11.43 -17.30 3.12
C TYR A 115 11.71 -18.23 4.31
N ASN A 116 11.57 -19.53 4.06
CA ASN A 116 12.00 -20.60 4.96
C ASN A 116 12.74 -21.66 4.16
N VAL A 117 14.08 -21.59 4.20
CA VAL A 117 14.97 -22.47 3.45
C VAL A 117 16.08 -22.96 4.36
N THR A 118 16.42 -24.24 4.24
CA THR A 118 17.64 -24.80 4.81
C THR A 118 18.68 -25.07 3.73
N ASP A 119 19.95 -25.09 4.09
CA ASP A 119 21.02 -25.54 3.21
C ASP A 119 21.10 -27.08 3.16
N ALA A 120 22.07 -27.60 2.38
CA ALA A 120 22.22 -29.05 2.19
C ALA A 120 22.60 -29.80 3.49
N ALA A 121 23.10 -29.10 4.50
CA ALA A 121 23.39 -29.65 5.82
C ALA A 121 22.20 -29.53 6.80
N GLY A 122 21.07 -28.97 6.34
CA GLY A 122 19.88 -28.77 7.18
C GLY A 122 19.93 -27.51 8.04
N ASN A 123 20.94 -26.64 7.88
CA ASN A 123 21.00 -25.39 8.62
C ASN A 123 20.10 -24.35 7.97
N LYS A 124 19.52 -23.45 8.77
CA LYS A 124 18.74 -22.33 8.23
C LYS A 124 19.63 -21.44 7.34
N VAL A 125 19.06 -20.95 6.26
CA VAL A 125 19.70 -19.92 5.43
C VAL A 125 19.48 -18.57 6.09
N ASP A 126 20.51 -18.02 6.73
CA ASP A 126 20.40 -16.77 7.48
C ASP A 126 20.18 -15.54 6.59
N TYR A 127 20.74 -15.58 5.37
CA TYR A 127 20.65 -14.48 4.40
C TYR A 127 20.39 -15.04 3.01
N LEU A 128 19.40 -14.45 2.35
CA LEU A 128 19.04 -14.75 0.96
C LEU A 128 19.00 -13.44 0.18
N HIS A 129 19.86 -13.32 -0.82
CA HIS A 129 19.89 -12.18 -1.74
C HIS A 129 19.20 -12.58 -3.04
N LEU A 130 18.23 -11.79 -3.50
CA LEU A 130 17.52 -12.06 -4.75
C LEU A 130 17.49 -10.80 -5.62
N THR A 131 17.69 -10.95 -6.92
CA THR A 131 17.39 -9.86 -7.86
C THR A 131 15.89 -9.70 -8.03
N ARG A 132 15.46 -8.53 -8.48
CA ARG A 132 14.05 -8.27 -8.82
C ARG A 132 13.52 -9.28 -9.85
N GLU A 133 14.33 -9.57 -10.86
CA GLU A 133 14.00 -10.54 -11.91
C GLU A 133 13.86 -11.97 -11.34
N VAL A 134 14.77 -12.41 -10.47
CA VAL A 134 14.69 -13.75 -9.84
C VAL A 134 13.43 -13.89 -8.99
N ILE A 135 13.07 -12.85 -8.23
CA ILE A 135 11.80 -12.83 -7.49
C ILE A 135 10.62 -13.00 -8.47
N GLY A 136 10.58 -12.20 -9.54
CA GLY A 136 9.53 -12.30 -10.55
C GLY A 136 9.44 -13.70 -11.16
N ARG A 137 10.57 -14.31 -11.51
CA ARG A 137 10.65 -15.66 -12.08
C ARG A 137 10.23 -16.76 -11.10
N ILE A 138 10.53 -16.63 -9.80
CA ILE A 138 10.06 -17.56 -8.76
C ILE A 138 8.53 -17.53 -8.65
N PHE A 139 7.96 -16.33 -8.52
CA PHE A 139 6.52 -16.17 -8.27
C PHE A 139 5.64 -16.37 -9.51
N THR A 140 6.25 -16.35 -10.71
CA THR A 140 5.60 -16.72 -11.99
C THR A 140 5.82 -18.19 -12.39
N ARG A 141 6.50 -18.96 -11.51
CA ARG A 141 6.80 -20.39 -11.68
C ARG A 141 7.76 -20.70 -12.85
N ASP A 142 8.55 -19.73 -13.30
CA ASP A 142 9.66 -19.96 -14.22
C ASP A 142 10.88 -20.56 -13.50
N ILE A 143 11.15 -20.10 -12.27
CA ILE A 143 12.07 -20.76 -11.34
C ILE A 143 11.26 -21.59 -10.36
N THR A 144 11.51 -22.90 -10.32
CA THR A 144 10.67 -23.83 -9.55
C THR A 144 11.38 -24.57 -8.43
N ARG A 145 12.72 -24.50 -8.36
CA ARG A 145 13.53 -25.22 -7.39
C ARG A 145 14.62 -24.31 -6.81
N TRP A 146 14.99 -24.53 -5.55
CA TRP A 146 15.97 -23.70 -4.84
C TRP A 146 17.40 -23.81 -5.40
N SER A 147 17.70 -24.92 -6.07
CA SER A 147 18.99 -25.18 -6.74
C SER A 147 19.20 -24.37 -8.03
N ASP A 148 18.23 -23.55 -8.46
CA ASP A 148 18.34 -22.78 -9.69
C ASP A 148 19.61 -21.89 -9.67
N PRO A 149 20.43 -21.91 -10.74
CA PRO A 149 21.67 -21.14 -10.81
C PRO A 149 21.46 -19.63 -10.63
N ALA A 150 20.29 -19.09 -11.00
CA ALA A 150 20.00 -17.67 -10.83
C ALA A 150 19.88 -17.28 -9.35
N ILE A 151 19.50 -18.22 -8.47
CA ILE A 151 19.48 -18.01 -7.02
C ILE A 151 20.90 -18.08 -6.46
N SER A 152 21.69 -19.10 -6.81
CA SER A 152 23.06 -19.22 -6.29
C SER A 152 23.99 -18.09 -6.77
N ALA A 153 23.71 -17.53 -7.95
CA ALA A 153 24.44 -16.41 -8.55
C ALA A 153 24.39 -15.10 -7.74
N THR A 154 23.50 -14.96 -6.77
CA THR A 154 23.46 -13.81 -5.85
C THR A 154 23.81 -14.15 -4.41
N ASN A 155 24.03 -15.43 -4.11
CA ASN A 155 24.25 -15.95 -2.75
C ASN A 155 25.67 -16.49 -2.57
N GLY A 156 26.65 -15.79 -3.17
CA GLY A 156 28.08 -16.13 -3.10
C GLY A 156 28.44 -17.49 -3.69
N GLY A 157 27.67 -17.96 -4.68
CA GLY A 157 27.85 -19.27 -5.30
C GLY A 157 27.48 -20.44 -4.40
N LYS A 158 26.95 -20.21 -3.18
CA LYS A 158 26.47 -21.28 -2.30
C LYS A 158 25.25 -21.93 -2.95
N ALA A 159 25.37 -23.20 -3.33
CA ALA A 159 24.25 -23.98 -3.83
C ALA A 159 23.25 -24.23 -2.70
N LEU A 160 21.99 -23.87 -2.94
CA LEU A 160 20.88 -24.30 -2.09
C LEU A 160 20.43 -25.71 -2.50
N PRO A 161 19.73 -26.44 -1.60
CA PRO A 161 19.27 -27.78 -1.90
C PRO A 161 18.42 -27.87 -3.15
N ASP A 162 18.53 -29.00 -3.84
CA ASP A 162 17.69 -29.36 -4.98
C ASP A 162 16.28 -29.74 -4.48
N GLN A 163 15.53 -28.75 -3.99
CA GLN A 163 14.19 -28.88 -3.40
C GLN A 163 13.18 -28.00 -4.16
N PRO A 164 11.94 -28.48 -4.35
CA PRO A 164 10.88 -27.67 -4.94
C PRO A 164 10.56 -26.43 -4.11
N ILE A 165 10.27 -25.32 -4.77
CA ILE A 165 9.82 -24.09 -4.11
C ILE A 165 8.31 -24.19 -3.85
N THR A 166 7.90 -24.01 -2.60
CA THR A 166 6.50 -23.80 -2.23
C THR A 166 6.21 -22.31 -2.12
N LEU A 167 5.24 -21.80 -2.87
CA LEU A 167 4.85 -20.39 -2.80
C LEU A 167 3.80 -20.20 -1.70
N LEU A 168 4.00 -19.20 -0.84
CA LEU A 168 2.98 -18.76 0.12
C LEU A 168 2.32 -17.49 -0.40
N GLY A 169 1.00 -17.40 -0.27
CA GLY A 169 0.25 -16.25 -0.76
C GLY A 169 -1.12 -16.12 -0.13
N ARG A 170 -1.85 -15.09 -0.56
CA ARG A 170 -3.19 -14.78 -0.05
C ARG A 170 -4.25 -15.61 -0.78
N THR A 171 -5.16 -16.20 -0.02
CA THR A 171 -6.41 -16.75 -0.56
C THR A 171 -7.36 -15.60 -0.90
N GLY A 172 -8.15 -15.79 -1.95
CA GLY A 172 -9.05 -14.75 -2.46
C GLY A 172 -8.33 -13.49 -2.93
N GLN A 173 -9.08 -12.39 -2.96
CA GLN A 173 -8.60 -11.11 -3.49
C GLN A 173 -7.88 -10.29 -2.40
N SER A 174 -6.78 -9.64 -2.75
CA SER A 174 -5.89 -8.96 -1.80
C SER A 174 -5.18 -7.75 -2.43
N GLY A 175 -5.16 -6.62 -1.71
CA GLY A 175 -4.37 -5.44 -2.09
C GLY A 175 -2.87 -5.72 -2.09
N THR A 176 -2.36 -6.51 -1.14
CA THR A 176 -0.95 -6.93 -1.12
C THR A 176 -0.59 -7.79 -2.33
N THR A 177 -1.50 -8.66 -2.78
CA THR A 177 -1.30 -9.43 -4.03
C THR A 177 -1.23 -8.49 -5.22
N ALA A 178 -2.12 -7.49 -5.27
CA ALA A 178 -2.10 -6.48 -6.32
C ALA A 178 -0.76 -5.73 -6.34
N LEU A 179 -0.29 -5.20 -5.20
CA LEU A 179 1.00 -4.52 -5.09
C LEU A 179 2.20 -5.40 -5.47
N PHE A 180 2.16 -6.68 -5.09
CA PHE A 180 3.27 -7.58 -5.38
C PHE A 180 3.34 -7.94 -6.87
N TYR A 181 2.20 -8.20 -7.52
CA TYR A 181 2.20 -8.54 -8.94
C TYR A 181 2.40 -7.33 -9.86
N ASP A 182 2.17 -6.10 -9.36
CA ASP A 182 2.67 -4.85 -9.94
C ASP A 182 4.19 -4.91 -10.14
N PHE A 183 4.90 -5.16 -9.06
CA PHE A 183 6.35 -5.31 -9.03
C PHE A 183 6.82 -6.49 -9.91
N VAL A 184 6.14 -7.64 -9.88
CA VAL A 184 6.50 -8.81 -10.71
C VAL A 184 6.35 -8.49 -12.19
N ALA A 185 5.28 -7.80 -12.60
CA ALA A 185 5.06 -7.41 -13.98
C ALA A 185 6.19 -6.50 -14.51
N HIS A 186 6.66 -5.56 -13.69
CA HIS A 186 7.79 -4.69 -14.03
C HIS A 186 9.12 -5.45 -14.04
N SER A 187 9.33 -6.35 -13.08
CA SER A 187 10.63 -7.00 -12.86
C SER A 187 10.90 -8.20 -13.76
N ALA A 188 9.85 -8.88 -14.22
CA ALA A 188 9.94 -10.06 -15.06
C ALA A 188 8.78 -10.10 -16.07
N PRO A 189 8.69 -9.14 -17.02
CA PRO A 189 7.51 -8.95 -17.87
C PRO A 189 7.19 -10.16 -18.77
N GLY A 190 8.21 -10.84 -19.29
CA GLY A 190 8.05 -12.07 -20.08
C GLY A 190 7.45 -13.22 -19.26
N PRO A 191 8.11 -13.65 -18.17
CA PRO A 191 7.57 -14.66 -17.25
C PRO A 191 6.18 -14.30 -16.69
N TYR A 192 5.94 -13.04 -16.33
CA TYR A 192 4.65 -12.55 -15.86
C TYR A 192 3.54 -12.75 -16.90
N ARG A 193 3.76 -12.33 -18.15
CA ARG A 193 2.78 -12.50 -19.22
C ARG A 193 2.43 -13.97 -19.45
N THR A 194 3.43 -14.85 -19.46
CA THR A 194 3.23 -16.30 -19.58
C THR A 194 2.43 -16.87 -18.40
N PHE A 195 2.72 -16.41 -17.17
CA PHE A 195 2.00 -16.83 -15.96
C PHE A 195 0.53 -16.42 -16.00
N VAL A 196 0.22 -15.17 -16.37
CA VAL A 196 -1.15 -14.68 -16.48
C VAL A 196 -1.92 -15.46 -17.55
N GLN A 197 -1.33 -15.64 -18.74
CA GLN A 197 -1.97 -16.39 -19.84
C GLN A 197 -2.24 -17.86 -19.45
N ARG A 198 -1.30 -18.51 -18.77
CA ARG A 198 -1.43 -19.92 -18.37
C ARG A 198 -2.48 -20.14 -17.28
N ASN A 199 -2.78 -19.12 -16.47
CA ASN A 199 -3.71 -19.20 -15.34
C ASN A 199 -5.03 -18.43 -15.58
N GLU A 200 -5.29 -17.99 -16.80
CA GLU A 200 -6.56 -17.36 -17.13
C GLU A 200 -7.73 -18.31 -16.82
N GLY A 201 -8.71 -17.81 -16.07
CA GLY A 201 -9.90 -18.56 -15.66
C GLY A 201 -9.70 -19.46 -14.42
N THR A 202 -8.51 -19.50 -13.82
CA THR A 202 -8.23 -20.39 -12.67
C THR A 202 -8.30 -19.71 -11.30
N GLY A 203 -8.78 -18.47 -11.29
CA GLY A 203 -8.75 -17.53 -10.16
C GLY A 203 -8.08 -16.21 -10.53
N ILE A 204 -7.32 -16.20 -11.63
CA ILE A 204 -6.92 -15.00 -12.36
C ILE A 204 -7.93 -14.82 -13.50
N GLY A 205 -8.69 -13.72 -13.51
CA GLY A 205 -9.66 -13.43 -14.56
C GLY A 205 -8.98 -13.10 -15.90
N PRO A 206 -9.74 -12.96 -17.00
CA PRO A 206 -9.24 -12.28 -18.18
C PRO A 206 -8.90 -10.84 -17.78
N LEU A 207 -7.61 -10.54 -17.62
CA LEU A 207 -7.17 -9.22 -17.19
C LEU A 207 -7.01 -8.33 -18.42
N PRO A 208 -7.64 -7.14 -18.44
CA PRO A 208 -7.29 -6.12 -19.42
C PRO A 208 -5.79 -5.81 -19.35
N GLU A 209 -5.24 -5.31 -20.45
CA GLU A 209 -3.86 -4.84 -20.49
C GLU A 209 -3.60 -3.80 -19.38
N GLY A 210 -2.49 -3.96 -18.67
CA GLY A 210 -2.12 -3.09 -17.54
C GLY A 210 -2.82 -3.43 -16.21
N VAL A 211 -3.82 -4.32 -16.20
CA VAL A 211 -4.48 -4.72 -14.94
C VAL A 211 -3.71 -5.87 -14.29
N ARG A 212 -3.34 -5.67 -13.03
CA ARG A 212 -2.62 -6.67 -12.23
C ARG A 212 -3.57 -7.68 -11.58
N PRO A 213 -3.13 -8.95 -11.40
CA PRO A 213 -3.85 -9.91 -10.60
C PRO A 213 -4.05 -9.40 -9.18
N ILE A 214 -5.29 -9.48 -8.70
CA ILE A 214 -5.63 -9.22 -7.29
C ILE A 214 -5.77 -10.52 -6.50
N GLN A 215 -5.71 -11.67 -7.18
CA GLN A 215 -5.95 -12.99 -6.64
C GLN A 215 -5.01 -14.00 -7.32
N LEU A 216 -4.60 -15.01 -6.57
CA LEU A 216 -3.78 -16.12 -7.04
C LEU A 216 -4.65 -17.24 -7.65
N PRO A 217 -4.10 -18.09 -8.53
CA PRO A 217 -4.82 -19.25 -9.04
C PRO A 217 -5.20 -20.18 -7.88
N TYR A 218 -6.49 -20.55 -7.79
CA TYR A 218 -6.99 -21.57 -6.86
C TYR A 218 -7.25 -22.92 -7.55
N SER A 219 -7.02 -22.98 -8.86
CA SER A 219 -7.16 -24.17 -9.71
C SER A 219 -6.15 -24.11 -10.87
N GLY A 220 -6.13 -25.13 -11.73
CA GLY A 220 -5.27 -25.14 -12.91
C GLY A 220 -3.80 -25.45 -12.60
N PRO A 221 -2.90 -25.20 -13.56
CA PRO A 221 -1.56 -25.79 -13.57
C PRO A 221 -0.65 -25.34 -12.43
N ASP A 222 -0.87 -24.13 -11.88
CA ASP A 222 0.00 -23.59 -10.83
C ASP A 222 -0.59 -23.69 -9.41
N ALA A 223 -1.86 -24.07 -9.25
CA ALA A 223 -2.55 -24.01 -7.95
C ALA A 223 -1.88 -24.85 -6.86
N ASP A 224 -1.41 -26.06 -7.19
CA ASP A 224 -0.82 -26.99 -6.22
C ASP A 224 0.52 -26.49 -5.64
N PHE A 225 1.15 -25.47 -6.24
CA PHE A 225 2.38 -24.87 -5.74
C PHE A 225 2.13 -23.74 -4.72
N TYR A 226 0.90 -23.27 -4.62
CA TYR A 226 0.52 -22.24 -3.66
C TYR A 226 -0.07 -22.85 -2.41
N LYS A 227 0.51 -22.50 -1.26
CA LYS A 227 -0.16 -22.63 0.03
C LYS A 227 -0.77 -21.28 0.38
N LEU A 228 -2.09 -21.21 0.25
CA LEU A 228 -2.86 -19.97 0.41
C LEU A 228 -3.35 -19.78 1.85
N PHE A 229 -3.32 -18.54 2.33
CA PHE A 229 -3.73 -18.16 3.68
C PHE A 229 -4.75 -17.01 3.67
N ALA A 230 -5.61 -16.95 4.70
CA ALA A 230 -6.72 -15.99 4.76
C ALA A 230 -6.23 -14.53 4.86
N ASP A 231 -5.14 -14.31 5.60
CA ASP A 231 -4.64 -13.00 5.99
C ASP A 231 -3.11 -12.99 6.02
N SER A 232 -2.57 -11.79 6.19
CA SER A 232 -1.13 -11.53 6.30
C SER A 232 -0.48 -12.23 7.50
N GLU A 233 -1.15 -12.19 8.65
CA GLU A 233 -0.66 -12.78 9.89
C GLU A 233 -0.34 -14.28 9.75
N GLN A 234 -1.20 -15.03 9.08
CA GLN A 234 -0.99 -16.46 8.83
C GLN A 234 0.20 -16.76 7.91
N ILE A 235 0.46 -15.92 6.90
CA ILE A 235 1.61 -16.08 5.99
C ILE A 235 2.90 -15.91 6.80
N ALA A 236 3.03 -14.78 7.50
CA ALA A 236 4.22 -14.49 8.29
C ALA A 236 4.45 -15.50 9.42
N GLN A 237 3.39 -15.97 10.09
CA GLN A 237 3.49 -17.04 11.07
C GLN A 237 3.98 -18.36 10.47
N ALA A 238 3.50 -18.73 9.28
CA ALA A 238 3.91 -19.96 8.62
C ALA A 238 5.41 -19.95 8.28
N VAL A 239 5.94 -18.80 7.84
CA VAL A 239 7.37 -18.61 7.59
C VAL A 239 8.17 -18.55 8.89
N GLY A 240 7.79 -17.69 9.84
CA GLY A 240 8.53 -17.48 11.09
C GLY A 240 8.63 -18.75 11.96
N LYS A 241 7.57 -19.56 11.99
CA LYS A 241 7.58 -20.88 12.67
C LYS A 241 8.25 -21.98 11.85
N GLY A 242 8.63 -21.72 10.60
CA GLY A 242 9.19 -22.70 9.69
C GLY A 242 8.23 -23.86 9.36
N SER A 243 6.92 -23.63 9.41
CA SER A 243 5.89 -24.67 9.27
C SER A 243 5.69 -25.14 7.82
N VAL A 244 6.28 -24.45 6.86
CA VAL A 244 6.30 -24.83 5.44
C VAL A 244 7.75 -24.82 4.97
N PRO A 245 8.45 -25.97 4.97
CA PRO A 245 9.84 -26.06 4.51
C PRO A 245 9.97 -25.63 3.04
N PHE A 246 11.13 -25.08 2.69
CA PHE A 246 11.46 -24.67 1.31
C PHE A 246 10.42 -23.73 0.69
N SER A 247 9.87 -22.83 1.51
CA SER A 247 8.85 -21.89 1.08
C SER A 247 9.36 -20.47 0.93
N ILE A 248 8.68 -19.71 0.07
CA ILE A 248 8.88 -18.28 -0.12
C ILE A 248 7.51 -17.63 -0.34
N GLY A 249 7.29 -16.47 0.28
CA GLY A 249 6.03 -15.75 0.21
C GLY A 249 6.26 -14.24 0.17
N TYR A 250 5.19 -13.52 -0.12
CA TYR A 250 5.15 -12.07 -0.06
C TYR A 250 4.11 -11.62 0.96
N ASP A 251 4.45 -10.63 1.76
CA ASP A 251 3.48 -9.98 2.65
C ASP A 251 4.00 -8.63 3.13
N GLU A 252 3.19 -7.87 3.84
CA GLU A 252 3.63 -6.60 4.42
C GLU A 252 4.68 -6.82 5.53
N PHE A 253 5.74 -5.99 5.52
CA PHE A 253 6.93 -6.17 6.37
C PHE A 253 6.68 -6.12 7.88
N SER A 254 5.71 -5.35 8.37
CA SER A 254 5.38 -5.33 9.81
C SER A 254 5.08 -6.73 10.35
N TYR A 255 4.45 -7.60 9.54
CA TYR A 255 4.18 -8.97 9.91
C TYR A 255 5.46 -9.82 9.94
N ALA A 256 6.36 -9.63 8.97
CA ALA A 256 7.66 -10.30 8.97
C ALA A 256 8.47 -9.94 10.22
N LEU A 257 8.49 -8.65 10.59
CA LEU A 257 9.16 -8.15 11.79
C LEU A 257 8.54 -8.72 13.06
N ARG A 258 7.20 -8.70 13.17
CA ARG A 258 6.45 -9.22 14.32
C ARG A 258 6.65 -10.72 14.55
N TYR A 259 6.75 -11.49 13.48
CA TYR A 259 6.87 -12.95 13.54
C TYR A 259 8.28 -13.47 13.34
N HIS A 260 9.28 -12.57 13.28
CA HIS A 260 10.67 -12.90 13.03
C HIS A 260 10.85 -13.80 11.78
N ALA A 261 10.06 -13.54 10.74
CA ALA A 261 10.14 -14.26 9.48
C ALA A 261 11.39 -13.77 8.71
N PRO A 262 12.30 -14.68 8.30
CA PRO A 262 13.45 -14.30 7.49
C PRO A 262 12.97 -13.61 6.20
N THR A 263 13.58 -12.46 5.90
CA THR A 263 13.23 -11.62 4.75
C THR A 263 14.42 -11.50 3.82
N ALA A 264 14.20 -11.75 2.53
CA ALA A 264 15.24 -11.67 1.53
C ALA A 264 15.74 -10.22 1.37
N TRP A 265 17.04 -10.09 1.12
CA TRP A 265 17.65 -8.86 0.65
C TRP A 265 17.34 -8.71 -0.84
N VAL A 266 16.74 -7.60 -1.23
CA VAL A 266 16.27 -7.39 -2.59
C VAL A 266 17.18 -6.41 -3.31
N GLU A 267 17.66 -6.80 -4.49
CA GLU A 267 18.46 -5.93 -5.35
C GLU A 267 17.63 -4.72 -5.83
N ASN A 268 18.16 -3.51 -5.72
CA ASN A 268 17.56 -2.30 -6.29
C ASN A 268 18.21 -1.91 -7.63
N GLN A 269 17.77 -0.80 -8.23
CA GLN A 269 18.30 -0.33 -9.51
C GLN A 269 19.80 0.00 -9.45
N ALA A 270 20.30 0.42 -8.29
CA ALA A 270 21.72 0.68 -8.04
C ALA A 270 22.56 -0.58 -7.77
N ARG A 271 21.98 -1.78 -7.95
CA ARG A 271 22.62 -3.07 -7.69
C ARG A 271 23.07 -3.26 -6.24
N GLN A 272 22.44 -2.52 -5.32
CA GLN A 272 22.57 -2.73 -3.88
C GLN A 272 21.43 -3.62 -3.39
N TYR A 273 21.68 -4.34 -2.31
CA TYR A 273 20.69 -5.24 -1.72
C TYR A 273 20.20 -4.63 -0.41
N THR A 274 18.89 -4.48 -0.27
CA THR A 274 18.28 -3.77 0.86
C THR A 274 17.15 -4.59 1.49
N GLN A 275 16.83 -4.25 2.75
CA GLN A 275 15.65 -4.74 3.47
C GLN A 275 14.60 -3.63 3.63
N PRO A 276 13.33 -3.99 3.88
CA PRO A 276 12.20 -3.04 3.91
C PRO A 276 12.13 -2.19 5.20
N PHE A 277 13.24 -1.64 5.67
CA PHE A 277 13.22 -0.71 6.81
C PHE A 277 12.82 0.70 6.40
N ALA A 278 12.37 1.52 7.36
CA ALA A 278 11.80 2.82 7.08
C ALA A 278 12.72 3.72 6.24
N GLU A 279 14.03 3.70 6.47
CA GLU A 279 14.96 4.49 5.66
C GLU A 279 14.99 4.07 4.18
N ASN A 280 14.88 2.77 3.90
CA ASN A 280 14.90 2.22 2.54
C ASN A 280 13.54 2.43 1.85
N ILE A 281 12.44 2.30 2.61
CA ILE A 281 11.08 2.60 2.14
C ILE A 281 10.95 4.08 1.77
N ALA A 282 11.36 4.97 2.68
CA ALA A 282 11.30 6.41 2.46
C ALA A 282 12.16 6.83 1.26
N ALA A 283 13.38 6.27 1.14
CA ALA A 283 14.24 6.52 -0.02
C ALA A 283 13.57 6.08 -1.33
N ALA A 284 12.96 4.88 -1.37
CA ALA A 284 12.29 4.35 -2.55
C ALA A 284 11.12 5.24 -3.00
N LEU A 285 10.28 5.66 -2.06
CA LEU A 285 9.06 6.42 -2.33
C LEU A 285 9.31 7.89 -2.72
N THR A 286 10.56 8.38 -2.69
CA THR A 286 10.91 9.69 -3.29
C THR A 286 10.63 9.76 -4.80
N LYS A 287 10.45 8.61 -5.45
CA LYS A 287 10.08 8.46 -6.86
C LYS A 287 8.68 7.88 -7.06
N ALA A 288 7.84 7.88 -6.02
CA ALA A 288 6.43 7.58 -6.18
C ALA A 288 5.72 8.79 -6.80
N ASP A 289 5.03 8.56 -7.91
CA ASP A 289 4.15 9.56 -8.50
C ASP A 289 2.73 9.35 -7.96
N LEU A 290 2.10 10.39 -7.43
CA LEU A 290 0.69 10.33 -7.04
C LEU A 290 -0.19 10.90 -8.15
N ARG A 291 -1.19 10.12 -8.55
CA ARG A 291 -2.21 10.54 -9.51
C ARG A 291 -3.08 11.66 -8.92
N PRO A 292 -3.89 12.33 -9.76
CA PRO A 292 -4.87 13.32 -9.29
C PRO A 292 -5.77 12.91 -8.12
N ASP A 293 -6.14 11.63 -8.08
CA ASP A 293 -6.97 11.03 -7.03
C ASP A 293 -6.16 10.58 -5.80
N LEU A 294 -4.85 10.85 -5.78
CA LEU A 294 -3.82 10.35 -4.86
C LEU A 294 -3.47 8.88 -4.98
N SER A 295 -4.06 8.13 -5.92
CA SER A 295 -3.60 6.75 -6.15
C SER A 295 -2.15 6.74 -6.62
N GLN A 296 -1.40 5.72 -6.20
CA GLN A 296 0.03 5.61 -6.49
C GLN A 296 0.32 5.07 -7.89
N LYS A 297 1.36 5.63 -8.52
CA LYS A 297 2.09 5.05 -9.64
C LYS A 297 3.52 4.77 -9.18
N LEU A 298 3.91 3.49 -9.21
CA LEU A 298 5.14 3.00 -8.57
C LEU A 298 6.28 2.70 -9.56
N ASP A 299 6.11 2.96 -10.86
CA ASP A 299 7.17 2.73 -11.86
C ASP A 299 8.50 3.39 -11.48
N GLY A 300 8.44 4.64 -11.02
CA GLY A 300 9.61 5.37 -10.55
C GLY A 300 10.24 4.79 -9.29
N VAL A 301 9.46 4.10 -8.44
CA VAL A 301 9.93 3.41 -7.24
C VAL A 301 10.73 2.16 -7.62
N TYR A 302 10.24 1.37 -8.58
CA TYR A 302 10.94 0.17 -9.06
C TYR A 302 12.28 0.49 -9.74
N ALA A 303 12.36 1.64 -10.40
CA ALA A 303 13.52 2.11 -11.14
C ALA A 303 14.35 3.16 -10.38
N ASN A 304 14.09 3.39 -9.08
CA ASN A 304 14.77 4.43 -8.32
C ASN A 304 16.28 4.12 -8.18
N PRO A 305 17.19 4.98 -8.70
CA PRO A 305 18.63 4.71 -8.72
C PRO A 305 19.35 5.01 -7.40
N ASP A 306 18.64 5.45 -6.35
CA ASP A 306 19.24 5.65 -5.03
C ASP A 306 19.65 4.29 -4.41
N PRO A 307 20.90 4.11 -3.97
CA PRO A 307 21.40 2.85 -3.42
C PRO A 307 20.68 2.37 -2.16
N LYS A 308 19.94 3.24 -1.46
CA LYS A 308 19.20 2.88 -0.25
C LYS A 308 17.82 2.30 -0.54
N THR A 309 17.31 2.32 -1.75
CA THR A 309 15.89 2.05 -1.99
C THR A 309 15.55 0.58 -1.74
N TYR A 310 14.42 0.30 -1.10
CA TYR A 310 13.76 -1.01 -1.17
C TYR A 310 12.71 -0.98 -2.30
N PRO A 311 12.82 -1.84 -3.34
CA PRO A 311 12.04 -1.65 -4.56
C PRO A 311 10.55 -2.01 -4.44
N ILE A 312 10.13 -2.78 -3.42
CA ILE A 312 8.73 -3.20 -3.28
C ILE A 312 7.99 -2.34 -2.24
N SER A 313 8.20 -1.03 -2.31
CA SER A 313 7.62 -0.03 -1.41
C SER A 313 6.35 0.61 -1.99
N ALA A 314 5.38 0.89 -1.12
CA ALA A 314 4.08 1.45 -1.49
C ALA A 314 3.47 2.25 -0.33
N TYR A 315 2.42 3.01 -0.63
CA TYR A 315 1.53 3.62 0.36
C TYR A 315 0.28 2.76 0.59
N SER A 316 -0.27 2.84 1.80
CA SER A 316 -1.66 2.46 2.08
C SER A 316 -2.54 3.71 2.22
N TYR A 317 -3.85 3.51 2.10
CA TYR A 317 -4.83 4.59 2.04
C TYR A 317 -6.04 4.27 2.89
N LEU A 318 -6.51 5.30 3.59
CA LEU A 318 -7.90 5.39 3.99
C LEU A 318 -8.75 5.84 2.80
N MET A 319 -9.88 5.18 2.63
CA MET A 319 -10.93 5.55 1.69
C MET A 319 -12.15 6.04 2.45
N MET A 320 -12.57 7.27 2.14
CA MET A 320 -13.62 7.97 2.88
C MET A 320 -14.65 8.62 1.93
N PRO A 321 -15.89 8.89 2.41
CA PRO A 321 -16.95 9.52 1.63
C PRO A 321 -16.55 10.80 0.92
N CYS A 322 -16.84 10.84 -0.38
CA CYS A 322 -16.72 12.05 -1.18
C CYS A 322 -17.63 12.04 -2.43
N THR A 323 -18.77 12.73 -2.36
CA THR A 323 -19.84 12.64 -3.35
C THR A 323 -19.75 13.68 -4.47
N THR A 324 -19.25 14.89 -4.16
CA THR A 324 -19.15 16.01 -5.10
C THR A 324 -17.76 16.14 -5.74
N GLY A 325 -16.91 15.13 -5.57
CA GLY A 325 -15.53 15.12 -6.04
C GLY A 325 -14.54 15.70 -5.02
N ARG A 326 -13.26 15.32 -5.12
CA ARG A 326 -12.24 15.58 -4.09
C ARG A 326 -12.19 17.06 -3.68
N ASP A 327 -12.00 17.99 -4.62
CA ASP A 327 -11.81 19.42 -4.33
C ASP A 327 -13.06 20.09 -3.72
N THR A 328 -14.24 19.55 -4.04
CA THR A 328 -15.54 20.08 -3.66
C THR A 328 -16.24 19.20 -2.63
N CYS A 329 -15.51 18.23 -2.07
CA CYS A 329 -16.00 17.31 -1.04
C CYS A 329 -16.53 18.13 0.12
N ARG A 330 -17.81 18.03 0.45
CA ARG A 330 -18.39 18.65 1.65
C ARG A 330 -19.39 17.66 2.24
N GLY A 331 -19.35 17.47 3.56
CA GLY A 331 -20.39 16.71 4.26
C GLY A 331 -20.53 15.25 3.81
N GLY A 332 -19.46 14.46 3.90
CA GLY A 332 -19.45 13.05 3.50
C GLY A 332 -20.17 12.09 4.45
N TYR A 333 -20.49 12.53 5.66
CA TYR A 333 -21.18 11.75 6.68
C TYR A 333 -22.50 12.40 7.05
N ASP A 334 -23.55 11.58 7.17
CA ASP A 334 -24.91 12.06 7.48
C ASP A 334 -25.01 12.65 8.91
N ALA A 335 -24.10 12.24 9.81
CA ALA A 335 -24.04 12.73 11.19
C ALA A 335 -22.79 13.59 11.41
N ALA A 336 -22.98 14.78 12.00
CA ALA A 336 -21.88 15.69 12.33
C ALA A 336 -20.85 15.04 13.27
N GLY A 337 -21.31 14.27 14.27
CA GLY A 337 -20.43 13.56 15.20
C GLY A 337 -19.49 12.56 14.52
N LYS A 338 -19.91 11.92 13.40
CA LYS A 338 -19.01 11.05 12.61
C LYS A 338 -17.94 11.85 11.85
N THR A 339 -18.31 13.02 11.34
CA THR A 339 -17.36 13.94 10.69
C THR A 339 -16.31 14.43 11.68
N ASP A 340 -16.73 14.77 12.90
CA ASP A 340 -15.80 15.19 13.96
C ASP A 340 -14.89 14.02 14.38
N THR A 341 -15.41 12.80 14.51
CA THR A 341 -14.59 11.63 14.84
C THR A 341 -13.55 11.31 13.77
N ILE A 342 -13.93 11.28 12.49
CA ILE A 342 -12.96 10.96 11.41
C ILE A 342 -11.90 12.06 11.28
N THR A 343 -12.27 13.33 11.46
CA THR A 343 -11.30 14.43 11.37
C THR A 343 -10.29 14.40 12.52
N ALA A 344 -10.74 14.09 13.74
CA ALA A 344 -9.88 13.85 14.89
C ALA A 344 -8.99 12.61 14.70
N PHE A 345 -9.52 11.55 14.07
CA PHE A 345 -8.74 10.36 13.76
C PHE A 345 -7.66 10.63 12.70
N LEU A 346 -7.96 11.38 11.64
CA LEU A 346 -6.99 11.80 10.64
C LEU A 346 -5.90 12.68 11.24
N GLU A 347 -6.25 13.58 12.16
CA GLU A 347 -5.25 14.39 12.88
C GLU A 347 -4.36 13.53 13.77
N HIS A 348 -4.93 12.52 14.43
CA HIS A 348 -4.13 11.55 15.14
C HIS A 348 -3.14 10.83 14.22
N ILE A 349 -3.62 10.25 13.11
CA ILE A 349 -2.78 9.48 12.19
C ILE A 349 -1.69 10.38 11.63
N ALA A 350 -1.99 11.62 11.24
CA ALA A 350 -1.03 12.55 10.63
C ALA A 350 0.16 12.88 11.53
N CYS A 351 -0.05 12.86 12.86
CA CYS A 351 0.93 13.28 13.85
C CYS A 351 1.33 12.15 14.78
N ASP A 352 0.65 11.98 15.92
CA ASP A 352 1.08 11.02 16.95
C ASP A 352 1.08 9.58 16.43
N GLY A 353 0.20 9.26 15.48
CA GLY A 353 0.12 7.96 14.83
C GLY A 353 1.35 7.64 13.96
N GLN A 354 2.16 8.63 13.55
CA GLN A 354 3.37 8.37 12.78
C GLN A 354 4.58 8.00 13.65
N VAL A 355 4.54 8.30 14.96
CA VAL A 355 5.69 8.18 15.87
C VAL A 355 6.23 6.75 15.93
N ASN A 356 5.34 5.76 15.94
CA ASN A 356 5.70 4.35 16.12
C ASN A 356 5.95 3.59 14.82
N MET A 357 5.67 4.17 13.65
CA MET A 357 5.58 3.45 12.38
C MET A 357 6.87 2.69 12.02
N ALA A 358 8.03 3.35 12.16
CA ALA A 358 9.34 2.70 11.96
C ALA A 358 9.56 1.48 12.86
N ARG A 359 9.21 1.59 14.14
CA ARG A 359 9.41 0.51 15.12
C ARG A 359 8.57 -0.73 14.80
N ILE A 360 7.41 -0.54 14.18
CA ILE A 360 6.51 -1.64 13.83
C ILE A 360 6.62 -2.06 12.37
N GLY A 361 7.64 -1.62 11.63
CA GLY A 361 7.93 -2.12 10.27
C GLY A 361 7.33 -1.32 9.11
N TYR A 362 6.85 -0.11 9.36
CA TYR A 362 6.44 0.85 8.32
C TYR A 362 7.42 2.01 8.21
N SER A 363 7.21 2.92 7.25
CA SER A 363 7.82 4.24 7.25
C SER A 363 6.78 5.31 7.60
N PRO A 364 7.11 6.28 8.48
CA PRO A 364 6.23 7.43 8.65
C PRO A 364 6.09 8.21 7.34
N LEU A 365 4.93 8.86 7.16
CA LEU A 365 4.66 9.67 5.99
C LEU A 365 5.55 10.94 5.95
N PRO A 366 5.98 11.38 4.75
CA PRO A 366 6.63 12.66 4.59
C PRO A 366 5.66 13.82 4.90
N PRO A 367 6.17 15.01 5.27
CA PRO A 367 5.36 16.14 5.74
C PRO A 367 4.19 16.52 4.83
N ASN A 368 4.39 16.48 3.50
CA ASN A 368 3.36 16.83 2.52
C ASN A 368 2.18 15.83 2.52
N LEU A 369 2.43 14.54 2.76
CA LEU A 369 1.36 13.54 2.83
C LEU A 369 0.64 13.53 4.17
N SER A 370 1.35 13.81 5.27
CA SER A 370 0.68 14.10 6.56
C SER A 370 -0.19 15.36 6.47
N GLN A 371 0.29 16.40 5.79
CA GLN A 371 -0.49 17.63 5.56
C GLN A 371 -1.74 17.35 4.71
N GLU A 372 -1.70 16.38 3.80
CA GLU A 372 -2.84 16.00 2.98
C GLU A 372 -4.03 15.46 3.79
N MET A 373 -3.80 14.85 4.96
CA MET A 373 -4.89 14.50 5.88
C MET A 373 -5.63 15.73 6.39
N MET A 374 -4.91 16.83 6.68
CA MET A 374 -5.52 18.08 7.11
C MET A 374 -6.23 18.80 5.97
N ASN A 375 -5.72 18.66 4.74
CA ASN A 375 -6.41 19.13 3.54
C ASN A 375 -7.71 18.34 3.32
N SER A 376 -7.70 17.02 3.57
CA SER A 376 -8.91 16.19 3.55
C SER A 376 -9.94 16.64 4.58
N ASN A 377 -9.50 16.93 5.82
CA ASN A 377 -10.34 17.51 6.85
C ASN A 377 -10.96 18.85 6.41
N ALA A 378 -10.17 19.71 5.77
CA ALA A 378 -10.63 21.01 5.28
C ALA A 378 -11.71 20.87 4.22
N ARG A 379 -11.54 19.92 3.29
CA ARG A 379 -12.56 19.60 2.28
C ARG A 379 -13.83 19.11 3.00
N LEU A 380 -13.74 18.03 3.77
CA LEU A 380 -14.87 17.41 4.47
C LEU A 380 -15.71 18.41 5.29
N THR A 381 -15.06 19.29 6.05
CA THR A 381 -15.70 20.22 6.97
C THR A 381 -16.00 21.60 6.38
N GLY A 382 -15.36 21.96 5.26
CA GLY A 382 -15.36 23.30 4.71
C GLY A 382 -14.60 24.34 5.55
N ARG A 383 -13.88 23.92 6.60
CA ARG A 383 -13.04 24.77 7.44
C ARG A 383 -11.62 24.86 6.85
N PRO A 384 -10.82 25.89 7.17
CA PRO A 384 -9.43 25.95 6.75
C PRO A 384 -8.61 24.74 7.26
N ALA A 385 -7.68 24.26 6.44
CA ALA A 385 -6.76 23.19 6.84
C ALA A 385 -5.85 23.66 7.97
N LYS A 386 -5.72 22.83 9.02
CA LYS A 386 -4.67 23.00 10.02
C LYS A 386 -3.31 22.82 9.35
N GLN A 387 -2.42 23.79 9.51
CA GLN A 387 -1.04 23.70 9.01
C GLN A 387 -0.18 22.92 9.99
N LEU A 388 0.39 21.80 9.55
CA LEU A 388 1.26 20.94 10.34
C LEU A 388 2.71 21.40 10.22
N ASN A 389 3.43 21.35 11.35
CA ASN A 389 4.85 21.64 11.43
C ASN A 389 5.47 20.97 12.67
N ALA A 390 6.78 21.09 12.83
CA ALA A 390 7.50 20.53 13.97
C ALA A 390 6.99 21.02 15.34
N GLY A 391 6.39 22.22 15.41
CA GLY A 391 5.88 22.79 16.66
C GLY A 391 4.52 22.23 17.11
N ASN A 392 3.77 21.56 16.22
CA ASN A 392 2.41 21.09 16.52
C ASN A 392 2.12 19.65 16.07
N CYS A 393 3.09 18.94 15.52
CA CYS A 393 2.94 17.59 15.00
C CYS A 393 4.11 16.71 15.44
N ALA A 394 3.80 15.58 16.08
CA ALA A 394 4.79 14.63 16.59
C ALA A 394 5.37 13.70 15.52
N ASN A 395 4.87 13.73 14.28
CA ASN A 395 5.40 12.90 13.20
C ASN A 395 6.91 13.20 13.01
N PRO A 396 7.80 12.20 13.16
CA PRO A 396 9.24 12.39 13.15
C PRO A 396 9.78 13.04 11.86
N THR A 397 9.05 12.94 10.74
CA THR A 397 9.49 13.55 9.47
C THR A 397 9.45 15.08 9.48
N PHE A 398 8.65 15.70 10.35
CA PHE A 398 8.72 17.15 10.60
C PHE A 398 9.95 17.55 11.44
N HIS A 399 10.60 16.59 12.09
CA HIS A 399 11.76 16.77 12.96
C HIS A 399 13.06 16.27 12.32
N GLY A 400 13.05 16.02 11.00
CA GLY A 400 14.22 15.58 10.23
C GLY A 400 14.61 14.12 10.43
N GLY A 401 13.72 13.27 10.93
CA GLY A 401 13.97 11.85 11.15
C GLY A 401 12.83 10.93 10.71
N LEU A 402 13.02 9.62 10.89
CA LEU A 402 12.01 8.59 10.59
C LEU A 402 11.51 7.86 11.85
N GLY A 403 11.92 8.31 13.03
CA GLY A 403 11.57 7.69 14.30
C GLY A 403 12.46 6.50 14.69
N ALA A 404 12.20 5.94 15.86
CA ALA A 404 12.97 4.81 16.39
C ALA A 404 12.69 3.53 15.58
N GLY A 405 13.73 2.75 15.31
CA GLY A 405 13.63 1.51 14.50
C GLY A 405 13.73 1.73 12.99
N ALA A 406 14.04 2.95 12.53
CA ALA A 406 14.03 3.29 11.11
C ALA A 406 15.22 2.74 10.30
N ALA A 407 16.36 2.52 10.96
CA ALA A 407 17.59 2.09 10.30
C ALA A 407 17.54 0.61 9.95
N SER A 408 17.93 0.28 8.73
CA SER A 408 18.20 -1.07 8.27
C SER A 408 19.48 -1.60 8.91
N PRO A 409 19.55 -2.91 9.21
CA PRO A 409 20.85 -3.55 9.38
C PRO A 409 21.68 -3.37 8.10
N PRO A 410 23.03 -3.38 8.21
CA PRO A 410 23.90 -3.40 7.04
C PRO A 410 23.81 -4.76 6.33
N ASP A 411 23.99 -4.78 5.01
CA ASP A 411 24.02 -6.02 4.24
C ASP A 411 25.18 -6.91 4.75
N PRO A 412 24.90 -8.17 5.15
CA PRO A 412 25.93 -9.10 5.62
C PRO A 412 27.05 -9.33 4.61
N PHE A 413 26.79 -9.15 3.30
CA PHE A 413 27.77 -9.35 2.25
C PHE A 413 28.62 -8.11 1.96
N GLU A 414 28.24 -6.91 2.43
CA GLU A 414 29.05 -5.68 2.25
C GLU A 414 30.47 -5.87 2.80
N LYS A 415 30.60 -6.42 4.00
CA LYS A 415 31.90 -6.69 4.64
C LYS A 415 32.74 -7.73 3.89
N LEU A 416 32.09 -8.56 3.07
CA LEU A 416 32.74 -9.55 2.21
C LEU A 416 33.08 -8.99 0.81
N GLY A 417 32.82 -7.70 0.59
CA GLY A 417 33.03 -7.00 -0.68
C GLY A 417 31.82 -7.01 -1.62
N GLY A 418 30.64 -7.34 -1.11
CA GLY A 418 29.35 -7.32 -1.81
C GLY A 418 29.10 -8.57 -2.67
N VAL A 419 27.85 -8.71 -3.11
CA VAL A 419 27.39 -9.82 -3.96
C VAL A 419 28.23 -9.96 -5.24
N ALA A 420 28.57 -8.84 -5.90
CA ALA A 420 29.35 -8.85 -7.15
C ALA A 420 30.74 -9.50 -6.99
N LYS A 421 31.44 -9.21 -5.88
CA LYS A 421 32.76 -9.78 -5.60
C LYS A 421 32.66 -11.26 -5.24
N LEU A 422 31.65 -11.64 -4.45
CA LEU A 422 31.43 -13.01 -4.00
C LEU A 422 31.06 -13.97 -5.15
N THR A 423 30.58 -13.44 -6.26
CA THR A 423 30.03 -14.22 -7.39
C THR A 423 30.95 -14.19 -8.62
N GLY A 424 32.11 -13.56 -8.52
CA GLY A 424 33.09 -13.48 -9.60
C GLY A 424 32.72 -12.50 -10.73
N ASN A 425 31.59 -11.79 -10.62
CA ASN A 425 31.10 -10.81 -11.58
C ASN A 425 31.50 -9.35 -11.23
N GLY A 426 32.47 -9.16 -10.34
CA GLY A 426 33.02 -7.84 -10.02
C GLY A 426 33.86 -7.31 -11.18
N PRO A 427 33.90 -5.98 -11.43
CA PRO A 427 34.85 -5.41 -12.37
C PRO A 427 36.27 -5.78 -11.94
N SER A 428 37.02 -6.42 -12.82
CA SER A 428 38.43 -6.71 -12.60
C SER A 428 39.23 -5.40 -12.59
N GLY A 429 39.73 -5.02 -11.41
CA GLY A 429 40.87 -4.11 -11.28
C GLY A 429 40.56 -2.68 -10.86
N ALA A 430 40.80 -2.36 -9.59
CA ALA A 430 41.92 -1.52 -9.14
C ALA A 430 41.65 -1.05 -7.70
N ALA A 431 42.43 -1.55 -6.74
CA ALA A 431 42.47 -1.01 -5.40
C ALA A 431 43.14 0.39 -5.45
N GLY A 432 42.36 1.43 -5.21
CA GLY A 432 42.85 2.78 -4.88
C GLY A 432 42.60 3.05 -3.39
N PRO A 433 43.51 3.74 -2.68
CA PRO A 433 43.43 3.88 -1.23
C PRO A 433 42.22 4.70 -0.80
N THR A 434 41.50 4.16 0.19
CA THR A 434 40.43 4.82 0.92
C THR A 434 40.97 5.96 1.76
N THR A 435 40.83 7.19 1.29
CA THR A 435 40.73 8.39 2.13
C THR A 435 39.79 9.39 1.45
N GLY A 436 38.55 9.44 1.92
CA GLY A 436 37.57 10.48 1.61
C GLY A 436 36.84 10.89 2.90
N PRO A 437 36.58 12.18 3.13
CA PRO A 437 36.31 12.72 4.45
C PRO A 437 34.91 12.34 4.94
N SER A 438 34.79 12.29 6.27
CA SER A 438 33.53 12.44 7.00
C SER A 438 32.72 13.59 6.39
N SER A 439 31.67 13.26 5.62
CA SER A 439 30.67 14.22 5.19
C SER A 439 29.58 14.26 6.27
N SER A 440 29.60 15.36 7.02
CA SER A 440 28.51 15.82 7.87
C SER A 440 27.16 15.67 7.18
N ALA A 441 26.16 15.22 7.94
CA ALA A 441 24.76 15.20 7.56
C ALA A 441 24.36 16.50 6.85
N GLY A 442 24.03 16.39 5.56
CA GLY A 442 23.39 17.46 4.83
C GLY A 442 21.99 17.66 5.38
N THR A 443 21.82 18.69 6.20
CA THR A 443 20.52 19.20 6.60
C THR A 443 19.81 19.67 5.34
N ALA A 444 18.80 18.93 4.89
CA ALA A 444 17.84 19.43 3.91
C ALA A 444 16.93 20.45 4.61
N THR A 445 17.40 21.68 4.75
CA THR A 445 16.57 22.81 5.13
C THR A 445 15.72 23.20 3.91
N ALA A 446 14.52 22.63 3.82
CA ALA A 446 13.46 23.19 3.01
C ALA A 446 13.02 24.51 3.66
N THR A 447 13.60 25.61 3.19
CA THR A 447 13.12 26.96 3.50
C THR A 447 11.92 27.23 2.60
N ALA A 448 10.72 27.08 3.16
CA ALA A 448 9.50 27.53 2.51
C ALA A 448 9.52 29.06 2.40
N SER A 449 9.53 29.57 1.17
CA SER A 449 9.16 30.97 0.92
C SER A 449 7.63 31.03 0.88
N PRO A 450 7.00 31.97 1.60
CA PRO A 450 5.55 32.13 1.54
C PRO A 450 5.18 32.78 0.20
N GLU A 451 3.99 32.42 -0.30
CA GLU A 451 3.36 32.91 -1.53
C GLU A 451 3.64 32.07 -2.79
N ASP A 452 3.16 30.81 -2.78
CA ASP A 452 2.32 30.20 -3.83
C ASP A 452 1.91 28.75 -3.41
N ASP A 453 1.44 28.59 -2.17
CA ASP A 453 0.95 27.31 -1.64
C ASP A 453 -0.40 26.92 -2.23
N LEU A 454 -0.38 26.28 -3.39
CA LEU A 454 -1.38 25.27 -3.73
C LEU A 454 -0.84 23.91 -3.36
N ALA A 455 -1.01 23.59 -2.08
CA ALA A 455 -1.07 22.23 -1.57
C ALA A 455 -2.17 21.44 -2.31
N ASN A 456 -1.84 20.89 -3.48
CA ASN A 456 -2.70 19.97 -4.22
C ASN A 456 -1.80 18.99 -4.98
N GLY A 457 -1.44 17.89 -4.33
CA GLY A 457 -0.81 16.73 -4.99
C GLY A 457 -1.75 15.99 -5.95
N GLY A 458 -2.69 16.69 -6.60
CA GLY A 458 -3.61 16.09 -7.56
C GLY A 458 -4.51 17.10 -8.29
N SER A 459 -4.95 16.72 -9.50
CA SER A 459 -5.77 17.50 -10.44
C SER A 459 -7.30 17.32 -10.24
N LYS A 460 -8.07 18.25 -10.83
CA LYS A 460 -9.51 18.52 -10.62
C LYS A 460 -10.49 17.43 -11.12
N ASN A 461 -10.04 16.44 -11.90
CA ASN A 461 -10.91 15.44 -12.57
C ASN A 461 -10.57 13.99 -12.17
N TRP A 462 -10.61 13.68 -10.86
CA TRP A 462 -10.20 12.39 -10.32
C TRP A 462 -11.09 11.19 -10.72
N ARG A 463 -12.35 11.41 -11.11
CA ARG A 463 -13.28 10.34 -11.54
C ARG A 463 -12.91 9.73 -12.89
N ASP A 464 -12.12 10.44 -13.69
CA ASP A 464 -11.61 9.98 -14.98
C ASP A 464 -10.15 9.51 -14.89
N ALA A 465 -9.61 9.33 -13.68
CA ALA A 465 -8.27 8.79 -13.49
C ALA A 465 -8.24 7.37 -14.07
N ALA A 466 -7.51 7.20 -15.18
CA ALA A 466 -7.34 5.90 -15.79
C ALA A 466 -6.80 4.92 -14.73
N PRO A 467 -7.25 3.65 -14.72
CA PRO A 467 -6.60 2.61 -13.94
C PRO A 467 -5.09 2.66 -14.21
N ALA A 468 -4.29 2.21 -13.24
CA ALA A 468 -2.85 2.12 -13.41
C ALA A 468 -2.53 1.30 -14.68
N ALA A 469 -2.28 1.97 -15.80
CA ALA A 469 -1.74 1.37 -17.00
C ALA A 469 -0.23 1.53 -16.91
N TYR A 470 0.50 0.41 -16.88
CA TYR A 470 1.96 0.45 -16.96
C TYR A 470 2.36 0.95 -18.32
N ASP A 471 3.24 1.95 -18.32
CA ASP A 471 3.90 2.41 -19.52
C ASP A 471 4.86 1.30 -19.98
N HIS A 472 4.68 0.81 -21.19
CA HIS A 472 5.56 -0.20 -21.76
C HIS A 472 6.93 0.44 -21.99
N GLY A 473 7.94 -0.02 -21.25
CA GLY A 473 9.34 0.17 -21.64
C GLY A 473 9.49 -0.27 -23.09
N GLY A 474 9.80 0.70 -23.96
CA GLY A 474 9.52 0.62 -25.38
C GLY A 474 10.20 -0.54 -26.10
N ASP A 475 9.45 -1.14 -27.02
CA ASP A 475 9.93 -1.49 -28.35
C ASP A 475 8.78 -1.32 -29.35
N ALA A 476 9.08 -0.65 -30.45
CA ALA A 476 8.12 -0.25 -31.48
C ALA A 476 7.66 -1.44 -32.35
N GLY A 477 6.37 -1.44 -32.73
CA GLY A 477 5.92 -1.94 -34.03
C GLY A 477 4.89 -3.07 -34.04
N PHE A 478 3.86 -2.86 -34.87
CA PHE A 478 2.73 -3.73 -35.29
C PHE A 478 1.55 -3.81 -34.30
N GLY A 479 0.33 -3.33 -34.58
CA GLY A 479 -0.34 -2.97 -35.82
C GLY A 479 -1.56 -3.85 -36.07
N GLY A 480 -2.78 -3.30 -35.94
CA GLY A 480 -3.88 -3.62 -36.88
C GLY A 480 -4.89 -4.73 -36.56
N TRP A 481 -5.11 -5.18 -35.32
CA TRP A 481 -6.14 -6.21 -35.04
C TRP A 481 -7.45 -5.69 -34.40
N ALA A 482 -7.49 -4.43 -33.95
CA ALA A 482 -8.63 -3.86 -33.23
C ALA A 482 -9.84 -3.45 -34.11
N VAL A 483 -9.81 -3.66 -35.43
CA VAL A 483 -10.91 -3.28 -36.34
C VAL A 483 -11.85 -4.44 -36.70
N LEU A 484 -11.56 -5.69 -36.28
CA LEU A 484 -12.38 -6.85 -36.67
C LEU A 484 -13.38 -7.36 -35.63
N VAL A 485 -13.39 -6.84 -34.40
CA VAL A 485 -14.36 -7.28 -33.37
C VAL A 485 -15.64 -6.44 -33.35
N LEU A 486 -15.67 -5.27 -34.00
CA LEU A 486 -16.86 -4.40 -34.03
C LEU A 486 -17.92 -4.75 -35.08
N ALA A 487 -17.70 -5.77 -35.92
CA ALA A 487 -18.68 -6.19 -36.94
C ALA A 487 -19.61 -7.35 -36.51
N ALA A 488 -19.30 -8.06 -35.41
CA ALA A 488 -20.06 -9.26 -35.02
C ALA A 488 -21.10 -9.04 -33.90
N ALA A 489 -21.00 -7.96 -33.12
CA ALA A 489 -21.87 -7.77 -31.95
C ALA A 489 -23.12 -6.89 -32.19
N ILE A 490 -23.20 -6.19 -33.33
CA ILE A 490 -24.30 -5.23 -33.58
C ILE A 490 -25.36 -5.78 -34.57
N VAL A 491 -25.02 -6.73 -35.44
CA VAL A 491 -25.96 -7.23 -36.47
C VAL A 491 -26.77 -8.45 -36.01
N ALA A 492 -26.26 -9.23 -35.05
CA ALA A 492 -26.95 -10.43 -34.56
C ALA A 492 -28.25 -10.18 -33.76
N PRO A 493 -28.40 -9.11 -32.95
CA PRO A 493 -29.65 -8.90 -32.18
C PRO A 493 -30.82 -8.34 -33.01
N LEU A 494 -30.57 -7.80 -34.21
CA LEU A 494 -31.60 -7.17 -35.04
C LEU A 494 -32.32 -8.15 -35.96
N VAL A 495 -31.66 -9.26 -36.36
CA VAL A 495 -32.28 -10.30 -37.20
C VAL A 495 -33.19 -11.22 -36.39
N VAL A 496 -32.82 -11.53 -35.14
CA VAL A 496 -33.61 -12.43 -34.26
C VAL A 496 -34.92 -11.78 -33.79
N ARG A 497 -34.93 -10.46 -33.55
CA ARG A 497 -36.16 -9.72 -33.18
C ARG A 497 -37.16 -9.56 -34.33
N GLY A 498 -36.69 -9.53 -35.58
CA GLY A 498 -37.53 -9.43 -36.78
C GLY A 498 -38.29 -10.73 -37.10
N VAL A 499 -37.63 -11.88 -36.91
CA VAL A 499 -38.22 -13.20 -37.19
C VAL A 499 -39.26 -13.60 -36.14
N LEU A 500 -39.02 -13.32 -34.85
CA LEU A 500 -39.96 -13.62 -33.77
C LEU A 500 -41.25 -12.79 -33.80
N ARG A 501 -41.25 -11.61 -34.44
CA ARG A 501 -42.46 -10.80 -34.63
C ARG A 501 -43.37 -11.29 -35.75
N ARG A 502 -42.84 -12.00 -36.76
CA ARG A 502 -43.65 -12.56 -37.86
C ARG A 502 -44.31 -13.90 -37.50
N LEU A 503 -43.72 -14.69 -36.60
CA LEU A 503 -44.29 -15.97 -36.14
C LEU A 503 -45.40 -15.82 -35.08
N ARG A 504 -45.61 -14.61 -34.54
CA ARG A 504 -46.68 -14.31 -33.56
C ARG A 504 -47.94 -13.71 -34.17
N ARG A 505 -48.01 -13.54 -35.50
CA ARG A 505 -49.15 -12.98 -36.23
C ARG A 505 -49.68 -13.90 -37.33
N SER A 506 -49.37 -15.18 -37.25
CA SER A 506 -49.90 -16.26 -38.11
C SER A 506 -50.63 -17.28 -37.25
#